data_AF-A0A358XPJ4-F1
#
_entry.id   AF-A0A358XPJ4-F1
#
_cell.length_a   1.000
_cell.length_b   1.000
_cell.length_c   1.000
_cell.angle_alpha   90.00
_cell.angle_beta   90.00
_cell.angle_gamma   90.00
#
_symmetry.space_group_name_H-M   'P 1'
#
loop_
_entity.id
_entity.type
_entity.pdbx_description
1 polymer ?
#
loop_
_entity_poly.entity_id
_entity_poly.type
_entity_poly.pdbx_seq_one_letter_code
_entity_poly.pdbx_strand_id
1 'polypeptide(L)'
;MTGLVGAGGGFIIVPALVLLLGIPLKQAIATSLFIIGLNASFGLIANYQFLEHMNWFILVTFTLITLIGLQIGSKWKDKLDAAKLKGIFGYFLISIGILIFAFEFIQFVNH
;
A
#
# COMPACT_ATOMS: atom_id res chain seq x y z
N MET A 1 12.92 -1.52 -14.22
CA MET A 1 12.75 -0.45 -13.23
C MET A 1 11.78 -0.95 -12.15
N THR A 2 12.11 -2.04 -11.45
CA THR A 2 12.59 -1.94 -10.05
C THR A 2 11.78 -0.88 -9.29
N GLY A 3 10.56 -1.17 -8.85
CA GLY A 3 10.35 -2.18 -7.81
C GLY A 3 10.99 -1.79 -6.47
N LEU A 4 11.40 -0.52 -6.29
CA LEU A 4 12.18 -0.07 -5.14
C LEU A 4 11.47 -0.25 -3.78
N VAL A 5 10.18 -0.59 -3.78
CA VAL A 5 9.45 -1.06 -2.59
C VAL A 5 8.62 -2.34 -2.85
N GLY A 6 8.58 -2.87 -4.08
CA GLY A 6 7.70 -4.00 -4.46
C GLY A 6 6.18 -3.74 -4.34
N ALA A 7 5.76 -2.67 -3.67
CA ALA A 7 4.37 -2.21 -3.59
C ALA A 7 4.06 -1.36 -4.83
N GLY A 8 3.29 -1.89 -5.78
CA GLY A 8 2.96 -1.18 -7.02
C GLY A 8 2.24 0.14 -6.77
N GLY A 9 2.97 1.25 -6.64
CA GLY A 9 2.50 2.66 -6.54
C GLY A 9 1.56 3.03 -5.37
N GLY A 10 0.71 2.10 -4.92
CA GLY A 10 -0.38 2.31 -3.98
C GLY A 10 0.07 2.75 -2.59
N PHE A 11 1.30 2.41 -2.22
CA PHE A 11 1.91 2.84 -0.97
C PHE A 11 2.05 4.36 -0.86
N ILE A 12 2.30 5.04 -1.99
CA ILE A 12 2.50 6.49 -2.04
C ILE A 12 1.17 7.24 -2.02
N ILE A 13 0.05 6.56 -2.35
CA ILE A 13 -1.27 7.20 -2.42
C ILE A 13 -1.71 7.73 -1.06
N VAL A 14 -1.54 6.98 0.03
CA VAL A 14 -1.95 7.44 1.37
C VAL A 14 -1.12 8.66 1.83
N PRO A 15 0.22 8.62 1.83
CA PRO A 15 1.04 9.80 2.12
C PRO A 15 0.69 11.00 1.23
N ALA A 16 0.48 10.80 -0.07
CA ALA A 16 0.13 11.87 -0.98
C ALA A 16 -1.22 12.52 -0.63
N LEU A 17 -2.26 11.73 -0.37
CA LEU A 17 -3.58 12.25 0.03
C LEU A 17 -3.54 13.00 1.37
N VAL A 18 -2.72 12.54 2.33
CA VAL A 18 -2.63 13.17 3.65
C VAL A 18 -1.75 14.42 3.63
N LEU A 19 -0.58 14.36 2.98
CA LEU A 19 0.42 15.43 3.00
C LEU A 19 0.14 16.52 1.97
N LEU A 20 -0.34 16.16 0.77
CA LEU A 20 -0.58 17.13 -0.30
C LEU A 20 -2.00 17.71 -0.25
N LEU A 21 -2.99 16.86 0.04
CA LEU A 21 -4.41 17.24 0.01
C LEU A 21 -5.00 17.49 1.41
N GLY A 22 -4.24 17.24 2.48
CA GLY A 22 -4.69 17.50 3.86
C GLY A 22 -5.88 16.65 4.31
N ILE A 23 -6.19 15.56 3.60
CA ILE A 23 -7.37 14.74 3.87
C ILE A 23 -7.18 13.99 5.20
N PRO A 24 -8.21 13.91 6.06
CA PRO A 24 -8.14 13.13 7.29
C PRO A 24 -7.69 11.70 7.03
N LEU A 25 -6.74 11.21 7.82
CA LEU A 25 -6.09 9.90 7.61
C LEU A 25 -7.09 8.75 7.37
N LYS A 26 -8.18 8.71 8.15
CA LYS A 26 -9.21 7.67 8.02
C LYS A 26 -9.90 7.69 6.65
N GLN A 27 -10.14 8.88 6.10
CA GLN A 27 -10.69 9.04 4.75
C GLN A 27 -9.64 8.71 3.68
N ALA A 28 -8.40 9.18 3.86
CA ALA A 28 -7.31 8.90 2.93
C ALA A 28 -7.06 7.40 2.75
N ILE A 29 -7.10 6.61 3.84
CA ILE A 29 -6.98 5.13 3.80
C ILE A 29 -8.12 4.49 3.01
N ALA A 30 -9.35 4.97 3.19
CA ALA A 30 -10.51 4.43 2.46
C ALA A 30 -10.41 4.75 0.96
N THR A 31 -10.10 6.00 0.62
CA THR A 31 -9.95 6.45 -0.77
C THR A 31 -8.78 5.75 -1.47
N SER A 32 -7.65 5.57 -0.80
CA SER A 32 -6.51 4.86 -1.38
C SER A 32 -6.85 3.40 -1.67
N LEU A 33 -7.55 2.73 -0.74
CA LEU A 33 -7.94 1.33 -0.92
C LEU A 33 -8.85 1.16 -2.14
N PHE A 34 -9.77 2.11 -2.34
CA PHE A 34 -10.63 2.15 -3.52
C PHE A 34 -9.82 2.34 -4.81
N ILE A 35 -8.89 3.30 -4.85
CA ILE A 35 -8.02 3.55 -6.01
C ILE A 35 -7.16 2.32 -6.32
N ILE A 36 -6.55 1.71 -5.30
CA ILE A 36 -5.73 0.50 -5.46
C ILE A 36 -6.57 -0.66 -6.01
N GLY A 37 -7.79 -0.84 -5.49
CA GLY A 37 -8.71 -1.88 -5.98
C GLY A 37 -9.13 -1.67 -7.44
N LEU A 38 -9.40 -0.42 -7.83
CA LEU A 38 -9.68 -0.09 -9.23
C LEU A 38 -8.47 -0.38 -10.13
N ASN A 39 -7.29 0.10 -9.76
CA ASN A 39 -6.06 -0.12 -10.53
C ASN A 39 -5.74 -1.61 -10.65
N ALA A 40 -5.92 -2.40 -9.60
CA ALA A 40 -5.72 -3.85 -9.63
C ALA A 40 -6.74 -4.53 -10.56
N SER A 41 -8.01 -4.10 -10.53
CA SER A 41 -9.06 -4.64 -11.40
C SER A 41 -8.79 -4.32 -12.88
N PHE A 42 -8.44 -3.08 -13.20
CA PHE A 42 -8.03 -2.70 -14.56
C PHE A 42 -6.76 -3.43 -15.00
N GLY A 43 -5.79 -3.61 -14.11
CA GLY A 43 -4.57 -4.37 -14.38
C GLY A 43 -4.86 -5.83 -14.71
N LEU A 44 -5.82 -6.45 -14.02
CA LEU A 44 -6.26 -7.82 -14.30
C LEU A 44 -6.93 -7.94 -15.68
N ILE A 45 -7.82 -6.99 -16.01
CA ILE A 45 -8.52 -6.97 -17.30
C ILE A 45 -7.55 -6.70 -18.45
N ALA A 46 -6.65 -5.72 -18.30
CA ALA A 46 -5.69 -5.34 -19.31
C ALA A 46 -4.66 -6.45 -19.61
N ASN A 47 -4.35 -7.29 -18.62
CA ASN A 47 -3.40 -8.40 -18.75
C ASN A 47 -4.10 -9.77 -18.82
N TYR A 48 -5.33 -9.83 -19.33
CA TYR A 48 -6.11 -11.07 -19.43
C TYR A 48 -5.35 -12.21 -20.16
N GLN A 49 -4.51 -11.87 -21.14
CA GLN A 49 -3.70 -12.85 -21.89
C GLN A 49 -2.62 -13.54 -21.03
N PHE A 50 -2.16 -12.92 -19.94
CA PHE A 50 -1.20 -13.53 -19.01
C PHE A 50 -1.86 -14.51 -18.03
N LEU A 51 -3.19 -14.54 -17.95
CA LEU A 51 -3.94 -15.46 -17.07
C LEU A 51 -3.73 -16.92 -17.49
N GLU A 52 -3.48 -17.20 -18.77
CA GLU A 52 -3.27 -18.56 -19.29
C GLU A 52 -1.97 -19.20 -18.77
N HIS A 53 -0.96 -18.38 -18.46
CA HIS A 53 0.34 -18.85 -17.95
C HIS A 53 0.46 -18.70 -16.43
N MET A 54 -0.62 -18.29 -15.76
CA MET A 54 -0.57 -17.98 -14.35
C MET A 54 -0.83 -19.21 -13.49
N ASN A 55 -0.01 -19.39 -12.45
CA ASN A 55 -0.17 -20.48 -11.51
C ASN A 55 -1.37 -20.21 -10.57
N TRP A 56 -2.51 -20.79 -10.92
CA TRP A 56 -3.76 -20.69 -10.16
C TRP A 56 -3.62 -21.11 -8.69
N PHE A 57 -2.73 -22.06 -8.37
CA PHE A 57 -2.51 -22.49 -7.00
C PHE A 57 -1.88 -21.39 -6.13
N ILE A 58 -0.91 -20.66 -6.67
CA ILE A 58 -0.28 -19.51 -5.98
C ILE A 58 -1.33 -18.40 -5.81
N LEU A 59 -2.09 -18.12 -6.86
CA LEU A 59 -3.10 -17.06 -6.88
C LEU A 59 -4.18 -17.28 -5.81
N VAL A 60 -4.73 -18.50 -5.75
CA VAL A 60 -5.78 -18.86 -4.78
C VAL A 60 -5.22 -18.87 -3.36
N THR A 61 -4.05 -19.50 -3.14
CA THR A 61 -3.42 -19.53 -1.82
C THR A 61 -3.15 -18.12 -1.29
N PHE A 62 -2.58 -17.24 -2.13
CA PHE A 62 -2.29 -15.86 -1.76
C PHE A 62 -3.56 -15.07 -1.47
N THR A 63 -4.61 -15.25 -2.28
CA THR A 63 -5.91 -14.62 -2.07
C THR A 63 -6.54 -15.06 -0.75
N LEU A 64 -6.52 -16.36 -0.44
CA LEU A 64 -7.05 -16.89 0.82
C LEU A 64 -6.30 -16.35 2.04
N ILE A 65 -4.97 -16.36 2.01
CA ILE A 65 -4.15 -15.78 3.09
C ILE A 65 -4.46 -14.29 3.27
N THR A 66 -4.61 -13.55 2.17
CA THR A 66 -4.95 -12.12 2.19
C THR A 66 -6.33 -11.87 2.80
N LEU A 67 -7.34 -12.66 2.42
CA LEU A 67 -8.70 -12.55 2.96
C LEU A 67 -8.75 -12.84 4.46
N ILE A 68 -8.01 -13.85 4.92
CA ILE A 68 -7.88 -14.17 6.34
C ILE A 68 -7.19 -13.02 7.09
N GLY A 69 -6.07 -12.53 6.57
CA GLY A 69 -5.34 -11.40 7.13
C GLY A 69 -6.19 -10.13 7.22
N LEU A 70 -6.99 -9.84 6.19
CA LEU A 70 -7.89 -8.68 6.15
C LEU A 70 -9.00 -8.78 7.20
N GLN A 71 -9.60 -9.96 7.37
CA GLN A 71 -10.60 -10.17 8.42
C GLN A 71 -10.03 -9.99 9.83
N ILE A 72 -8.84 -10.55 10.08
CA ILE A 72 -8.15 -10.40 11.37
C ILE A 72 -7.82 -8.91 11.60
N GLY A 73 -7.21 -8.25 10.61
CA GLY A 73 -6.87 -6.83 10.69
C GLY A 73 -8.10 -5.94 10.90
N SER A 74 -9.22 -6.23 10.22
CA SER A 74 -10.44 -5.44 10.40
C SER A 74 -11.06 -5.61 11.79
N LYS A 75 -10.91 -6.76 12.45
CA LYS A 75 -11.40 -6.95 13.83
C LYS A 75 -10.53 -6.21 14.85
N TRP A 76 -9.24 -6.04 14.56
CA TRP A 76 -8.29 -5.40 15.47
C TRP A 76 -8.30 -3.88 15.36
N LYS A 77 -8.69 -3.33 14.19
CA LYS A 77 -8.77 -1.87 13.98
C LYS A 77 -9.72 -1.18 14.96
N ASP A 78 -10.79 -1.85 15.38
CA ASP A 78 -11.85 -1.26 16.23
C ASP A 78 -11.38 -1.07 17.68
N LYS A 79 -10.26 -1.72 18.07
CA LYS A 79 -9.62 -1.53 19.38
C LYS A 79 -8.60 -0.38 19.39
N LEU A 80 -8.35 0.26 18.25
CA LEU A 80 -7.39 1.35 18.12
C LEU A 80 -8.12 2.68 18.01
N ASP A 81 -7.97 3.52 19.04
CA ASP A 81 -8.43 4.91 18.99
C ASP A 81 -7.85 5.63 17.78
N ALA A 82 -8.66 6.46 17.11
CA ALA A 82 -8.24 7.23 15.94
C ALA A 82 -6.97 8.06 16.20
N ALA A 83 -6.76 8.52 17.45
CA ALA A 83 -5.56 9.22 17.88
C ALA A 83 -4.30 8.31 17.87
N LYS A 84 -4.42 7.06 18.35
CA LYS A 84 -3.32 6.09 18.33
C LYS A 84 -2.97 5.68 16.90
N LEU A 85 -3.98 5.48 16.06
CA LEU A 85 -3.78 5.15 14.65
C LEU A 85 -3.05 6.29 13.92
N LYS A 86 -3.44 7.54 14.19
CA LYS A 86 -2.76 8.73 13.64
C LYS A 86 -1.31 8.82 14.13
N GLY A 87 -1.05 8.52 15.41
CA GLY A 87 0.31 8.50 15.97
C GLY A 87 1.20 7.44 15.32
N ILE A 88 0.72 6.19 15.24
CA ILE A 88 1.45 5.07 14.61
C ILE A 88 1.72 5.37 13.13
N PHE A 89 0.73 5.90 12.42
CA PHE A 89 0.90 6.27 11.02
C PHE A 89 1.89 7.43 10.84
N GLY A 90 1.90 8.41 11.75
CA GLY A 90 2.88 9.49 11.75
C GLY A 90 4.32 8.97 11.89
N TYR A 91 4.56 8.07 12.86
CA TYR A 91 5.87 7.41 12.99
C TYR A 91 6.24 6.62 11.74
N PHE A 92 5.27 5.90 11.16
CA PHE A 92 5.48 5.15 9.93
C PHE A 92 5.89 6.06 8.76
N LEU A 93 5.22 7.20 8.57
CA LEU A 93 5.57 8.19 7.54
C LEU A 93 6.98 8.76 7.75
N ILE A 94 7.35 9.09 8.99
CA ILE A 94 8.69 9.59 9.29
C ILE A 94 9.75 8.55 8.94
N SER A 95 9.54 7.28 9.32
CA SER A 95 10.45 6.17 8.99
C SER A 95 10.61 6.00 7.48
N ILE A 96 9.52 6.09 6.71
CA ILE A 96 9.57 6.05 5.24
C ILE A 96 10.32 7.24 4.68
N GLY A 97 10.05 8.45 5.18
CA GLY A 97 10.72 9.67 4.76
C GLY A 97 12.24 9.58 4.96
N ILE A 98 12.68 9.06 6.11
CA ILE A 98 14.10 8.81 6.39
C ILE A 98 14.68 7.78 5.44
N LEU A 99 13.98 6.67 5.19
CA LEU A 99 14.43 5.64 4.23
C LEU A 99 14.59 6.20 2.82
N ILE A 100 13.60 6.94 2.32
CA ILE A 100 13.65 7.56 1.00
C ILE A 100 14.80 8.57 0.93
N PHE A 101 14.95 9.43 1.94
CA PHE A 101 16.02 10.41 1.99
C PHE A 101 17.40 9.75 2.03
N ALA A 102 17.58 8.70 2.83
CA ALA A 102 18.82 7.94 2.89
C ALA A 102 19.13 7.26 1.54
N PHE A 103 18.10 6.70 0.90
CA PHE A 103 18.26 6.07 -0.42
C PHE A 103 18.65 7.09 -1.49
N GLU A 104 17.97 8.24 -1.53
CA GLU A 104 18.26 9.35 -2.45
C GLU A 104 19.67 9.89 -2.22
N PHE A 105 20.08 10.06 -0.96
CA PHE A 105 21.42 10.52 -0.61
C PHE A 105 22.52 9.54 -1.05
N ILE A 106 22.29 8.23 -0.87
CA ILE A 106 23.21 7.19 -1.36
C ILE A 106 23.30 7.20 -2.88
N GLN A 107 22.19 7.43 -3.58
CA GLN A 107 22.16 7.53 -5.03
C GLN A 107 22.88 8.78 -5.54
N PHE A 108 22.74 9.93 -4.85
CA PHE A 108 23.44 11.17 -5.16
C PHE A 108 24.96 11.07 -4.94
N VAL A 109 25.41 10.29 -3.96
CA VAL A 109 26.84 10.09 -3.66
C VAL A 109 27.50 9.07 -4.60
N ASN A 110 26.75 8.09 -5.12
CA ASN A 110 27.25 7.08 -6.07
C ASN A 110 27.16 7.53 -7.55
N HIS A 111 26.73 8.76 -7.80
CA HIS A 111 26.74 9.43 -9.11
C HIS A 111 27.70 10.61 -9.09
#